data_AF-A0A967GT56-F1
#
_entry.id   AF-A0A967GT56-F1
#
_cell.length_a   1.000
_cell.length_b   1.000
_cell.length_c   1.000
_cell.angle_alpha   90.00
_cell.angle_beta   90.00
_cell.angle_gamma   90.00
#
_symmetry.space_group_name_H-M   'P 1'
#
loop_
_entity.id
_entity.type
_entity.pdbx_description
1 polymer ?
#
loop_
_entity_poly.entity_id
_entity_poly.type
_entity_poly.pdbx_seq_one_letter_code
_entity_poly.pdbx_strand_id
1 'polypeptide(L)'
;MKLLSSTPATLVLTSALALLLLPSCTTEGPITKAVSSRSSASKIEADSRAALQQLYAKNSKARELGAKARGSLVFPNITRAGLVVGGQSGQGALFLPDGKVTYYQTTGLSYGLQAG
;
A
#
# COMPACT_ATOMS: atom_id res chain seq x y z
N MET A 1 -53.28 4.19 -6.98
CA MET A 1 -53.95 2.91 -7.30
C MET A 1 -53.11 2.23 -8.37
N LYS A 2 -52.35 1.21 -7.95
CA LYS A 2 -52.65 -0.21 -8.25
C LYS A 2 -52.47 -0.51 -9.74
N LEU A 3 -51.33 -1.13 -10.06
CA LEU A 3 -51.23 -2.58 -10.30
C LEU A 3 -51.52 -2.87 -11.76
N LEU A 4 -50.55 -3.46 -12.45
CA LEU A 4 -50.75 -4.68 -13.25
C LEU A 4 -49.32 -5.17 -13.59
N SER A 5 -48.72 -6.05 -12.80
CA SER A 5 -49.00 -7.50 -12.78
C SER A 5 -48.78 -8.14 -14.14
N SER A 6 -47.61 -8.74 -14.36
CA SER A 6 -47.48 -10.10 -14.94
C SER A 6 -46.02 -10.55 -15.05
N THR A 7 -45.50 -11.17 -13.99
CA THR A 7 -44.63 -12.33 -14.18
C THR A 7 -45.48 -13.47 -14.74
N PRO A 8 -44.99 -14.23 -15.73
CA PRO A 8 -44.37 -15.51 -15.39
C PRO A 8 -43.16 -15.82 -16.31
N ALA A 9 -42.02 -16.14 -15.73
CA ALA A 9 -41.58 -17.52 -15.51
C ALA A 9 -40.95 -18.17 -16.76
N THR A 10 -39.82 -18.83 -16.50
CA THR A 10 -39.38 -20.04 -17.20
C THR A 10 -38.50 -19.76 -18.44
N LEU A 11 -37.16 -19.82 -18.29
CA LEU A 11 -36.35 -21.02 -18.57
C LEU A 11 -35.79 -20.87 -20.00
N VAL A 12 -34.50 -20.75 -20.26
CA VAL A 12 -33.51 -21.83 -20.28
C VAL A 12 -32.22 -21.18 -20.81
N LEU A 13 -31.19 -21.09 -19.95
CA LEU A 13 -29.86 -21.64 -20.21
C LEU A 13 -29.07 -21.18 -21.47
N THR A 14 -28.22 -20.18 -21.30
CA THR A 14 -26.82 -20.16 -21.79
C THR A 14 -26.01 -19.26 -20.83
N SER A 15 -25.67 -19.76 -19.64
CA SER A 15 -24.37 -20.37 -19.32
C SER A 15 -23.16 -19.49 -19.65
N ALA A 16 -22.53 -18.99 -18.57
CA ALA A 16 -21.12 -18.62 -18.45
C ALA A 16 -20.62 -17.31 -19.10
N LEU A 17 -21.07 -16.15 -18.58
CA LEU A 17 -20.14 -15.03 -18.33
C LEU A 17 -20.56 -14.17 -17.13
N ALA A 18 -21.08 -14.82 -16.09
CA ALA A 18 -21.31 -14.22 -14.79
C ALA A 18 -20.15 -14.56 -13.86
N LEU A 19 -19.00 -13.87 -13.99
CA LEU A 19 -18.03 -13.65 -12.92
C LEU A 19 -16.93 -12.71 -13.41
N LEU A 20 -16.96 -11.43 -13.00
CA LEU A 20 -15.80 -10.53 -12.77
C LEU A 20 -16.28 -9.08 -12.60
N LEU A 21 -17.21 -8.85 -11.67
CA LEU A 21 -17.24 -7.58 -10.92
C LEU A 21 -16.68 -7.88 -9.53
N LEU A 22 -15.35 -7.95 -9.45
CA LEU A 22 -14.67 -7.66 -8.20
C LEU A 22 -14.51 -6.14 -8.16
N PRO A 23 -15.18 -5.41 -7.25
CA PRO A 23 -14.75 -4.05 -6.94
C PRO A 23 -13.36 -4.18 -6.33
N SER A 24 -12.31 -3.94 -7.12
CA SER A 24 -10.98 -3.70 -6.56
C SER A 24 -11.02 -2.34 -5.89
N CYS A 25 -11.59 -2.33 -4.68
CA CYS A 25 -11.33 -1.30 -3.69
C CYS A 25 -9.87 -1.45 -3.30
N THR A 26 -9.02 -0.67 -3.94
CA THR A 26 -7.69 -0.38 -3.42
C THR A 26 -7.41 1.09 -3.71
N THR A 27 -8.02 1.96 -2.90
CA THR A 27 -7.55 3.33 -2.72
C THR A 27 -6.24 3.26 -1.94
N GLU A 28 -5.18 2.77 -2.57
CA GLU A 28 -3.82 3.01 -2.12
C GLU A 28 -3.38 4.34 -2.73
N GLY A 29 -3.10 5.32 -1.87
CA GLY A 29 -2.59 6.62 -2.31
C GLY A 29 -1.33 6.47 -3.17
N PRO A 30 -1.05 7.42 -4.07
CA PRO A 30 0.03 7.28 -5.04
C PRO A 30 1.39 7.22 -4.33
N ILE A 31 2.05 6.06 -4.37
CA ILE A 31 3.47 5.94 -4.03
C ILE A 31 4.26 6.57 -5.18
N THR A 32 4.69 7.82 -5.00
CA THR A 32 5.40 8.58 -6.04
C THR A 32 6.90 8.59 -5.73
N LYS A 33 7.73 8.53 -6.77
CA LYS A 33 9.19 8.69 -6.62
C LYS A 33 9.48 10.07 -6.03
N ALA A 34 10.24 10.10 -4.93
CA ALA A 34 10.60 11.34 -4.26
C ALA A 34 11.74 12.05 -5.02
N VAL A 35 11.57 13.32 -5.39
CA VAL A 35 12.71 14.19 -5.68
C VAL A 35 13.24 14.71 -4.34
N SER A 36 14.25 14.03 -3.81
CA SER A 36 14.93 14.43 -2.58
C SER A 36 16.22 15.18 -2.92
N SER A 37 16.49 16.29 -2.24
CA SER A 37 17.82 16.93 -2.31
C SER A 37 18.89 15.94 -1.83
N ARG A 38 20.12 16.01 -2.38
CA ARG A 38 21.15 14.98 -2.11
C ARG A 38 21.50 14.82 -0.63
N SER A 39 21.43 15.90 0.14
CA SER A 39 21.60 15.90 1.60
C SER A 39 20.47 15.13 2.31
N SER A 40 19.21 15.41 1.96
CA SER A 40 18.05 14.70 2.51
C SER A 40 18.02 13.23 2.08
N ALA A 41 18.40 12.92 0.85
CA ALA A 41 18.49 11.56 0.32
C ALA A 41 19.48 10.70 1.13
N SER A 42 20.69 11.24 1.39
CA SER A 42 21.69 10.54 2.21
C SER A 42 21.21 10.31 3.64
N LYS A 43 20.47 11.26 4.23
CA LYS A 43 19.91 11.11 5.56
C LYS A 43 18.80 10.06 5.60
N ILE A 44 17.88 10.08 4.64
CA ILE A 44 16.81 9.07 4.52
C ILE A 44 17.43 7.69 4.32
N GLU A 45 18.46 7.54 3.49
CA GLU A 45 19.15 6.27 3.31
C GLU A 45 19.76 5.75 4.61
N ALA A 46 20.47 6.61 5.35
CA ALA A 46 21.08 6.25 6.62
C ALA A 46 20.03 5.83 7.66
N ASP A 47 18.96 6.64 7.80
CA ASP A 47 17.86 6.37 8.73
C ASP A 47 17.10 5.08 8.33
N SER A 48 16.84 4.87 7.03
CA SER A 48 16.22 3.65 6.49
C SER A 48 17.09 2.41 6.74
N ARG A 49 18.41 2.51 6.56
CA ARG A 49 19.34 1.40 6.79
C ARG A 49 19.42 1.03 8.26
N ALA A 50 19.46 2.02 9.14
CA ALA A 50 19.41 1.81 10.59
C ALA A 50 18.10 1.13 11.01
N ALA A 51 16.96 1.60 10.51
CA ALA A 51 15.66 0.98 10.79
C ALA A 51 15.60 -0.49 10.31
N LEU A 52 16.14 -0.79 9.13
CA LEU A 52 16.20 -2.16 8.61
C LEU A 52 17.07 -3.07 9.48
N GLN A 53 18.23 -2.57 9.93
CA GLN A 53 19.11 -3.33 10.85
C GLN A 53 18.43 -3.59 12.19
N GLN A 54 17.73 -2.59 12.74
CA GLN A 54 16.95 -2.76 13.97
C GLN A 54 15.83 -3.78 13.80
N LEU A 55 15.15 -3.80 12.65
CA LEU A 55 14.13 -4.79 12.33
C LEU A 55 14.73 -6.20 12.31
N TYR A 56 15.86 -6.39 11.63
CA TYR A 56 16.54 -7.69 11.58
C TYR A 56 17.12 -8.12 12.93
N ALA A 57 17.56 -7.17 13.76
CA ALA A 57 18.03 -7.46 15.12
C ALA A 57 16.89 -7.93 16.04
N LYS A 58 15.69 -7.37 15.88
CA LYS A 58 14.52 -7.74 16.68
C LYS A 58 13.76 -8.95 16.16
N ASN A 59 13.86 -9.23 14.85
CA ASN A 59 13.06 -10.25 14.19
C ASN A 59 13.90 -11.04 13.17
N SER A 60 14.30 -12.25 13.55
CA SER A 60 15.04 -13.18 12.69
C SER A 60 14.24 -13.60 11.44
N LYS A 61 12.91 -13.76 11.56
CA LYS A 61 12.04 -14.04 10.40
C LYS A 61 12.05 -12.90 9.38
N ALA A 62 12.11 -11.64 9.84
CA ALA A 62 12.20 -10.50 8.93
C ALA A 62 13.51 -10.53 8.13
N ARG A 63 14.60 -10.99 8.75
CA ARG A 63 15.90 -11.18 8.06
C ARG A 63 15.81 -12.28 7.00
N GLU A 64 15.18 -13.41 7.30
CA GLU A 64 14.97 -14.49 6.33
C GLU A 64 14.11 -14.04 5.14
N LEU A 65 13.05 -13.28 5.39
CA LEU A 65 12.19 -12.74 4.33
C LEU A 65 12.93 -11.70 3.49
N GLY A 66 13.69 -10.81 4.15
CA GLY A 66 14.55 -9.83 3.50
C GLY A 66 15.58 -10.46 2.57
N ALA A 67 16.17 -11.58 2.97
CA ALA A 67 17.13 -12.33 2.15
C ALA A 67 16.51 -12.91 0.87
N LYS A 68 15.20 -13.20 0.87
CA LYS A 68 14.47 -13.71 -0.31
C LYS A 68 13.85 -12.59 -1.14
N ALA A 69 13.82 -11.36 -0.63
CA ALA A 69 13.16 -10.24 -1.28
C ALA A 69 13.95 -9.73 -2.50
N ARG A 70 13.23 -9.32 -3.55
CA ARG A 70 13.82 -8.66 -4.74
C ARG A 70 14.15 -7.18 -4.51
N GLY A 71 13.87 -6.68 -3.32
CA GLY A 71 14.15 -5.32 -2.88
C GLY A 71 13.43 -5.06 -1.55
N SER A 72 13.99 -4.18 -0.73
CA SER A 72 13.43 -3.80 0.57
C SER A 72 13.11 -2.32 0.59
N LEU A 73 11.83 -1.95 0.57
CA LEU A 73 11.38 -0.58 0.75
C LEU A 73 11.21 -0.29 2.24
N VAL A 74 12.00 0.63 2.76
CA VAL A 74 12.06 0.92 4.20
C VAL A 74 11.71 2.38 4.46
N PHE A 75 10.66 2.57 5.25
CA PHE A 75 10.20 3.87 5.73
C PHE A 75 10.59 4.05 7.21
N PRO A 76 11.65 4.80 7.54
CA PRO A 76 12.13 4.97 8.90
C PRO A 76 11.22 5.89 9.73
N ASN A 77 10.51 6.81 9.08
CA ASN A 77 9.58 7.72 9.73
C ASN A 77 8.30 7.86 8.89
N ILE A 78 7.17 7.48 9.48
CA ILE A 78 5.83 7.71 8.93
C ILE A 78 5.10 8.62 9.90
N THR A 79 4.72 9.81 9.42
CA THR A 79 3.87 10.73 10.15
C THR A 79 2.41 10.42 9.85
N ARG A 80 1.64 10.06 10.88
CA ARG A 80 0.18 9.84 10.79
C ARG A 80 -0.56 11.08 11.27
N ALA A 81 -1.47 11.59 10.45
CA ALA A 81 -2.32 12.73 10.69
C ALA A 81 -3.76 12.26 10.98
N GLY A 82 -4.13 12.15 12.26
CA GLY A 82 -5.51 12.33 12.76
C GLY A 82 -6.50 11.14 12.70
N LEU A 83 -7.41 11.12 13.68
CA LEU A 83 -8.38 10.04 14.01
C LEU A 83 -9.67 10.00 13.16
N VAL A 84 -9.86 10.88 12.17
CA VAL A 84 -11.13 10.98 11.39
C VAL A 84 -10.88 11.04 9.88
N VAL A 85 -9.86 11.78 9.45
CA VAL A 85 -9.32 11.77 8.09
C VAL A 85 -7.84 11.44 8.23
N GLY A 86 -7.54 10.15 8.32
CA GLY A 86 -6.22 9.60 8.58
C GLY A 86 -5.24 9.83 7.43
N GLY A 87 -4.65 11.01 7.33
CA GLY A 87 -3.49 11.19 6.47
C GLY A 87 -2.31 10.36 6.97
N GLN A 88 -1.53 9.74 6.11
CA GLN A 88 -0.20 9.26 6.44
C GLN A 88 0.78 9.77 5.39
N SER A 89 1.88 10.35 5.81
CA SER A 89 2.93 10.79 4.91
C SER A 89 4.29 10.39 5.47
N GLY A 90 5.16 9.92 4.60
CA GLY A 90 6.51 9.53 4.99
C GLY A 90 7.42 9.30 3.81
N GLN A 91 8.71 9.36 4.10
CA GLN A 91 9.78 9.22 3.12
C GLN A 91 10.54 7.93 3.40
N GLY A 92 10.90 7.21 2.34
CA GLY A 92 11.60 5.94 2.47
C GLY A 92 12.59 5.69 1.35
N ALA A 93 13.44 4.70 1.56
CA ALA A 93 14.41 4.23 0.60
C ALA A 93 14.11 2.78 0.23
N LEU A 94 14.05 2.51 -1.07
CA LEU A 94 14.05 1.19 -1.66
C LEU A 94 15.50 0.76 -1.90
N PHE A 95 15.91 -0.28 -1.20
CA PHE A 95 17.17 -0.98 -1.43
C PHE A 95 16.94 -2.10 -2.43
N LEU A 96 17.57 -2.00 -3.60
CA LEU A 96 17.53 -3.05 -4.61
C LEU A 96 18.76 -3.97 -4.47
N PRO A 97 18.66 -5.23 -4.95
CA PRO A 97 19.75 -6.20 -4.91
C PRO A 97 20.94 -5.83 -5.83
N ASP A 98 20.75 -4.94 -6.80
CA ASP A 98 21.82 -4.37 -7.65
C ASP A 98 22.65 -3.30 -6.91
N GLY A 99 22.35 -3.03 -5.64
CA GLY A 99 22.99 -1.98 -4.84
C GLY A 99 22.42 -0.58 -5.10
N LYS A 100 21.43 -0.44 -6.00
CA LYS A 100 20.79 0.84 -6.27
C LYS A 100 19.83 1.20 -5.14
N VAL A 101 19.88 2.46 -4.72
CA VAL A 101 18.94 3.03 -3.76
C VAL A 101 18.00 3.99 -4.48
N THR A 102 16.69 3.81 -4.31
CA THR A 102 15.66 4.69 -4.90
C THR A 102 14.76 5.24 -3.80
N TYR A 103 14.50 6.55 -3.80
CA TYR A 103 13.70 7.18 -2.75
C TYR A 103 12.23 7.30 -3.17
N TYR A 104 11.35 7.06 -2.21
CA TYR A 104 9.89 7.10 -2.41
C TYR A 104 9.25 7.94 -1.31
N GLN A 105 8.29 8.76 -1.71
CA GLN A 105 7.34 9.35 -0.76
C GLN A 105 6.08 8.52 -0.79
N THR A 106 5.60 8.16 0.39
CA THR A 106 4.24 7.68 0.56
C THR A 106 3.37 8.84 1.05
N THR A 107 2.22 9.02 0.43
CA THR A 107 1.17 9.92 0.91
C THR A 107 -0.14 9.17 0.75
N GLY A 108 -0.68 8.73 1.87
CA GLY A 108 -1.99 8.11 1.98
C GLY A 108 -2.97 9.04 2.66
N LEU A 109 -4.22 9.02 2.23
CA LEU A 109 -5.36 9.59 2.95
C LEU A 109 -6.29 8.44 3.28
N SER A 110 -6.27 8.00 4.53
CA SER A 110 -7.13 6.99 5.12
C SER A 110 -8.35 7.68 5.73
N TYR A 111 -9.44 7.83 5.00
CA TYR A 111 -10.70 8.29 5.60
C TYR A 111 -11.20 7.25 6.61
N GLY A 112 -11.24 7.62 7.90
CA GLY A 112 -11.42 6.72 9.04
C GLY A 112 -12.72 6.98 9.79
N LEU A 113 -13.84 6.89 9.07
CA LEU A 113 -15.18 6.56 9.58
C LEU A 113 -15.85 5.76 8.46
N GLN A 114 -15.33 4.57 8.16
CA GLN A 114 -16.17 3.55 7.54
C GLN A 114 -17.04 3.02 8.68
N ALA A 115 -18.12 3.74 8.94
CA ALA A 115 -19.14 3.42 9.93
C ALA A 115 -20.00 2.26 9.42
N GLY A 116 -20.07 1.18 10.20
CA GLY A 116 -21.06 0.11 10.05
C GLY A 116 -20.62 -1.05 9.19
#